data_AF-A0A5N6JL20-F1
#
_entry.id   AF-A0A5N6JL20-F1
#
_cell.length_a   1.000
_cell.length_b   1.000
_cell.length_c   1.000
_cell.angle_alpha   90.00
_cell.angle_beta   90.00
_cell.angle_gamma   90.00
#
_symmetry.space_group_name_H-M   'P 1'
#
loop_
_entity.id
_entity.type
_entity.pdbx_description
1 polymer ?
#
loop_
_entity_poly.entity_id
_entity_poly.type
_entity_poly.pdbx_seq_one_letter_code
_entity_poly.pdbx_strand_id
1 'polypeptide(L)'
;MDVYSAYKSHLDLLEDEERTILELKGALEIPPQAVQDELIDAFFSWVAPVLPVVNQRVFLSMYKDPLNPPSLLLLQAIFLAGSRAVREKNHGKELSPGAHSSMVYLQRAKALYDAEFEKDHTTVVQALLLMSWYWQGTEDTTENGLFYWSRLAIGVAQNFGMHRSNELEMSPSERRLWRRIWWTLYTRDRAMAAAYGRPISIDADLTNVDTITQDDFIEGEGHQPDSVQVQFFIQYVKLCELMDLVVGRRRRAGSLTESEFAQWEIRLSRWMMQCPEQMHWAQARHSFWPAILHSIYFTMVCQLHTLLPAVARPSTSSAVALQAGSTIASIMQTIVSHGQVTYVPPSVYGPFCLTYPSTNTT
;
A
#
# COMPACT_ATOMS: atom_id res chain seq x y z
N MET A 1 -10.82 2.37 -26.02
CA MET A 1 -10.48 0.95 -26.21
C MET A 1 -11.78 0.17 -26.28
N ASP A 2 -11.99 -0.68 -27.29
CA ASP A 2 -13.12 -1.62 -27.32
C ASP A 2 -12.73 -2.88 -26.53
N VAL A 3 -13.33 -3.05 -25.35
CA VAL A 3 -13.02 -4.14 -24.41
C VAL A 3 -13.34 -5.51 -25.01
N TYR A 4 -14.41 -5.62 -25.78
CA TYR A 4 -14.81 -6.90 -26.37
C TYR A 4 -13.80 -7.39 -27.40
N SER A 5 -13.26 -6.48 -28.21
CA SER A 5 -12.17 -6.80 -29.14
C SER A 5 -10.86 -7.08 -28.41
N ALA A 6 -10.52 -6.25 -27.41
CA ALA A 6 -9.23 -6.27 -26.74
C ALA A 6 -9.04 -7.51 -25.85
N TYR A 7 -10.12 -8.03 -25.26
CA TYR A 7 -10.10 -9.21 -24.38
C TYR A 7 -10.87 -10.40 -24.93
N LYS A 8 -11.09 -10.45 -26.25
CA LYS A 8 -11.88 -11.49 -26.92
C LYS A 8 -11.45 -12.90 -26.52
N SER A 9 -10.14 -13.17 -26.48
CA SER A 9 -9.61 -14.49 -26.12
C SER A 9 -9.99 -14.96 -24.72
N HIS A 10 -10.15 -14.03 -23.77
CA HIS A 10 -10.59 -14.34 -22.42
C HIS A 10 -12.11 -14.52 -22.38
N LEU A 11 -12.85 -13.66 -23.08
CA LEU A 11 -14.31 -13.70 -23.15
C LEU A 11 -14.83 -14.97 -23.84
N ASP A 12 -14.13 -15.49 -24.84
CA ASP A 12 -14.49 -16.72 -25.56
C ASP A 12 -14.30 -17.98 -24.68
N LEU A 13 -13.60 -17.89 -23.54
CA LEU A 13 -13.37 -18.99 -22.60
C LEU A 13 -14.36 -19.03 -21.44
N LEU A 14 -15.16 -17.99 -21.25
CA LEU A 14 -16.13 -17.90 -20.15
C LEU A 14 -17.41 -18.66 -20.48
N GLU A 15 -18.05 -19.20 -19.45
CA GLU A 15 -19.42 -19.69 -19.59
C GLU A 15 -20.39 -18.52 -19.82
N ASP A 16 -21.50 -18.76 -20.54
CA ASP A 16 -22.48 -17.72 -20.85
C ASP A 16 -23.07 -17.04 -19.59
N GLU A 17 -23.23 -17.82 -18.51
CA GLU A 17 -23.68 -17.33 -17.21
C GLU A 17 -22.66 -16.38 -16.58
N GLU A 18 -21.38 -16.74 -16.58
CA GLU A 18 -20.28 -15.91 -16.06
C GLU A 18 -20.16 -14.61 -16.84
N ARG A 19 -20.22 -14.69 -18.17
CA ARG A 19 -20.22 -13.50 -19.04
C ARG A 19 -21.38 -12.56 -18.71
N THR A 20 -22.58 -13.11 -18.54
CA THR A 20 -23.76 -12.33 -18.16
C THR A 20 -23.57 -11.64 -16.80
N ILE A 21 -22.98 -12.34 -15.82
CA ILE A 21 -22.68 -11.77 -14.50
C ILE A 21 -21.66 -10.62 -14.61
N LEU A 22 -20.61 -10.78 -15.42
CA LEU A 22 -19.61 -9.73 -15.63
C LEU A 22 -20.22 -8.49 -16.30
N GLU A 23 -21.10 -8.67 -17.28
CA GLU A 23 -21.82 -7.58 -17.94
C GLU A 23 -22.76 -6.85 -16.97
N LEU A 24 -23.55 -7.59 -16.19
CA LEU A 24 -24.46 -7.01 -15.18
C LEU A 24 -23.71 -6.26 -14.07
N LYS A 25 -22.52 -6.71 -13.69
CA LYS A 25 -21.66 -6.01 -12.72
C LYS A 25 -20.87 -4.86 -13.33
N GLY A 26 -20.99 -4.62 -14.64
CA GLY A 26 -20.22 -3.62 -15.38
C GLY A 26 -18.71 -3.89 -15.36
N ALA A 27 -18.29 -5.14 -15.12
CA ALA A 27 -16.88 -5.52 -14.96
C ALA A 27 -16.07 -5.27 -16.25
N LEU A 28 -16.74 -5.35 -17.40
CA LEU A 28 -16.19 -5.12 -18.73
C LEU A 28 -16.23 -3.63 -19.14
N GLU A 29 -16.71 -2.72 -18.28
CA GLU A 29 -16.79 -1.30 -18.59
C GLU A 29 -15.49 -0.57 -18.22
N ILE A 30 -14.98 0.23 -19.15
CA ILE A 30 -13.82 1.11 -18.95
C ILE A 30 -14.29 2.58 -19.09
N PRO A 31 -13.86 3.50 -18.21
CA PRO A 31 -14.24 4.91 -18.30
C PRO A 31 -13.63 5.60 -19.54
N PRO A 32 -14.06 6.84 -19.87
CA PRO A 32 -13.46 7.60 -20.97
C PRO A 32 -11.94 7.75 -20.83
N GLN A 33 -11.22 7.82 -21.96
CA GLN A 33 -9.74 7.85 -21.99
C GLN A 33 -9.14 8.90 -21.05
N ALA A 34 -9.68 10.12 -21.04
CA ALA A 34 -9.19 11.18 -20.15
C ALA A 34 -9.27 10.82 -18.66
N VAL A 35 -10.32 10.09 -18.25
CA VAL A 35 -10.45 9.61 -16.86
C VAL A 35 -9.45 8.50 -16.59
N GLN A 36 -9.26 7.58 -17.53
CA GLN A 36 -8.27 6.52 -17.36
C GLN A 36 -6.87 7.10 -17.17
N ASP A 37 -6.47 8.05 -18.03
CA ASP A 37 -5.18 8.74 -17.96
C ASP A 37 -5.01 9.42 -16.58
N GLU A 38 -6.02 10.17 -16.12
CA GLU A 38 -6.01 10.82 -14.80
C GLU A 38 -5.86 9.82 -13.63
N LEU A 39 -6.61 8.71 -13.66
CA LEU A 39 -6.56 7.69 -12.62
C LEU A 39 -5.21 6.97 -12.60
N ILE A 40 -4.65 6.65 -13.78
CA ILE A 40 -3.36 5.98 -13.93
C ILE A 40 -2.23 6.91 -13.45
N ASP A 41 -2.27 8.19 -13.82
CA ASP A 41 -1.28 9.18 -13.38
C ASP A 41 -1.34 9.38 -11.86
N ALA A 42 -2.54 9.46 -11.27
CA ALA A 42 -2.72 9.54 -9.83
C ALA A 42 -2.20 8.28 -9.11
N PHE A 43 -2.43 7.09 -9.67
CA PHE A 43 -1.91 5.83 -9.14
C PHE A 43 -0.38 5.83 -9.09
N PHE A 44 0.30 6.10 -10.21
CA PHE A 44 1.76 6.06 -10.24
C PHE A 44 2.41 7.18 -9.43
N SER A 45 1.75 8.33 -9.29
CA SER A 45 2.29 9.47 -8.52
C SER A 45 2.17 9.29 -7.00
N TRP A 46 1.08 8.70 -6.51
CA TRP A 46 0.72 8.75 -5.09
C TRP A 46 0.47 7.39 -4.43
N VAL A 47 0.15 6.35 -5.20
CA VAL A 47 -0.09 5.01 -4.64
C VAL A 47 1.10 4.10 -4.87
N ALA A 48 1.65 4.08 -6.08
CA ALA A 48 2.80 3.24 -6.43
C ALA A 48 4.04 3.43 -5.54
N PRO A 49 4.35 4.64 -5.00
CA PRO A 49 5.47 4.79 -4.07
C PRO A 49 5.29 4.03 -2.74
N VAL A 50 4.04 3.71 -2.38
CA VAL A 50 3.67 2.93 -1.20
C VAL A 50 3.41 1.47 -1.56
N LEU A 51 2.89 1.21 -2.76
CA LEU A 51 2.61 -0.12 -3.33
C LEU A 51 3.33 -0.27 -4.69
N PRO A 52 4.66 -0.42 -4.73
CA PRO A 52 5.44 -0.45 -5.97
C PRO A 52 5.35 -1.81 -6.66
N VAL A 53 4.13 -2.31 -6.84
CA VAL A 53 3.83 -3.67 -7.28
C VAL A 53 3.65 -3.78 -8.79
N VAL A 54 3.58 -2.66 -9.51
CA VAL A 54 3.39 -2.62 -10.96
C VAL A 54 4.65 -2.08 -11.61
N ASN A 55 5.11 -2.72 -12.69
CA ASN A 55 6.14 -2.15 -13.55
C ASN A 55 5.53 -1.05 -14.41
N GLN A 56 5.81 0.21 -14.10
CA GLN A 56 5.22 1.36 -14.76
C GLN A 56 5.56 1.39 -16.25
N ARG A 57 6.81 1.12 -16.62
CA ARG A 57 7.23 1.15 -18.02
C ARG A 57 6.50 0.10 -18.87
N VAL A 58 6.44 -1.13 -18.38
CA VAL A 58 5.74 -2.24 -19.06
C VAL A 58 4.25 -1.94 -19.13
N PHE A 59 3.64 -1.56 -18.01
CA PHE A 59 2.20 -1.26 -17.95
C PHE A 59 1.81 -0.14 -18.92
N LEU A 60 2.53 0.99 -18.91
CA LEU A 60 2.22 2.11 -19.80
C LEU A 60 2.49 1.79 -21.28
N SER A 61 3.41 0.87 -21.58
CA SER A 61 3.62 0.39 -22.96
C SER A 61 2.43 -0.43 -23.46
N MET A 62 1.93 -1.36 -22.64
CA MET A 62 0.73 -2.16 -22.93
C MET A 62 -0.52 -1.29 -22.99
N TYR A 63 -0.64 -0.32 -22.09
CA TYR A 63 -1.79 0.60 -22.07
C TYR A 63 -1.96 1.40 -23.36
N LYS A 64 -0.83 1.72 -24.02
CA LYS A 64 -0.80 2.41 -25.31
C LYS A 64 -0.95 1.49 -26.51
N ASP A 65 -0.89 0.16 -26.30
CA ASP A 65 -0.98 -0.85 -27.35
C ASP A 65 -2.39 -1.49 -27.36
N PRO A 66 -3.26 -1.16 -28.32
CA PRO A 66 -4.59 -1.75 -28.41
C PRO A 66 -4.59 -3.25 -28.71
N LEU A 67 -3.49 -3.80 -29.24
CA LEU A 67 -3.37 -5.22 -29.58
C LEU A 67 -2.88 -6.07 -28.41
N ASN A 68 -2.23 -5.45 -27.42
CA ASN A 68 -1.71 -6.11 -26.23
C ASN A 68 -2.01 -5.27 -24.97
N PRO A 69 -3.30 -5.08 -24.63
CA PRO A 69 -3.69 -4.27 -23.49
C PRO A 69 -3.24 -4.91 -22.17
N PRO A 70 -3.12 -4.13 -21.08
CA PRO A 70 -2.90 -4.68 -19.75
C PRO A 70 -4.05 -5.60 -19.34
N SER A 71 -3.84 -6.44 -18.33
CA SER A 71 -4.93 -7.20 -17.70
C SER A 71 -6.09 -6.31 -17.29
N LEU A 72 -7.32 -6.71 -17.64
CA LEU A 72 -8.52 -5.97 -17.26
C LEU A 72 -8.70 -5.95 -15.73
N LEU A 73 -8.37 -7.06 -15.05
CA LEU A 73 -8.42 -7.14 -13.59
C LEU A 73 -7.46 -6.12 -12.97
N LEU A 74 -6.21 -6.08 -13.43
CA LEU A 74 -5.21 -5.14 -12.95
C LEU A 74 -5.61 -3.69 -13.26
N LEU A 75 -6.18 -3.45 -14.44
CA LEU A 75 -6.62 -2.13 -14.87
C LEU A 75 -7.74 -1.59 -13.97
N GLN A 76 -8.77 -2.40 -13.66
CA GLN A 76 -9.81 -2.02 -12.70
C GLN A 76 -9.23 -1.76 -11.30
N ALA A 77 -8.25 -2.55 -10.86
CA ALA A 77 -7.60 -2.37 -9.56
C ALA A 77 -6.72 -1.10 -9.51
N ILE A 78 -6.09 -0.70 -10.62
CA ILE A 78 -5.38 0.57 -10.75
C ILE A 78 -6.37 1.75 -10.73
N PHE A 79 -7.50 1.65 -11.44
CA PHE A 79 -8.54 2.69 -11.40
C PHE A 79 -9.12 2.87 -10.00
N LEU A 80 -9.36 1.78 -9.28
CA LEU A 80 -9.72 1.80 -7.87
C LEU A 80 -8.72 2.62 -7.06
N ALA A 81 -7.43 2.26 -7.14
CA ALA A 81 -6.38 2.88 -6.35
C ALA A 81 -6.20 4.37 -6.71
N GLY A 82 -6.15 4.67 -8.01
CA GLY A 82 -6.05 6.02 -8.56
C GLY A 82 -7.22 6.92 -8.17
N SER A 83 -8.45 6.40 -8.17
CA SER A 83 -9.66 7.20 -7.85
C SER A 83 -9.67 7.78 -6.43
N ARG A 84 -8.87 7.19 -5.53
CA ARG A 84 -8.68 7.67 -4.16
C ARG A 84 -7.56 8.71 -4.04
N ALA A 85 -6.67 8.76 -5.03
CA ALA A 85 -5.56 9.71 -5.11
C ALA A 85 -5.85 10.90 -6.04
N VAL A 86 -7.03 11.02 -6.63
CA VAL A 86 -7.43 12.22 -7.40
C VAL A 86 -7.89 13.33 -6.42
N ARG A 87 -7.26 14.51 -6.51
CA ARG A 87 -7.57 15.68 -5.65
C ARG A 87 -8.88 16.36 -6.03
N GLU A 88 -9.01 16.73 -7.30
CA GLU A 88 -10.19 17.41 -7.83
C GLU A 88 -11.02 16.38 -8.58
N LYS A 89 -11.99 15.78 -7.89
CA LYS A 89 -13.03 15.02 -8.58
C LYS A 89 -13.88 16.03 -9.33
N ASN A 90 -13.48 16.38 -10.56
CA ASN A 90 -14.12 17.43 -11.33
C ASN A 90 -15.63 17.19 -11.37
N HIS A 91 -16.39 18.12 -10.77
CA HIS A 91 -17.85 18.14 -10.70
C HIS A 91 -18.49 18.55 -12.04
N GLY A 92 -17.86 18.18 -13.16
CA GLY A 92 -18.46 18.32 -14.47
C GLY A 92 -19.54 17.27 -14.62
N LYS A 93 -20.81 17.71 -14.71
CA LYS A 93 -22.03 16.92 -14.98
C LYS A 93 -21.98 16.02 -16.25
N GLU A 94 -20.82 15.89 -16.89
CA GLU A 94 -20.60 15.22 -18.17
C GLU A 94 -19.68 13.99 -18.08
N LEU A 95 -19.04 13.74 -16.93
CA LEU A 95 -18.27 12.52 -16.69
C LEU A 95 -19.20 11.41 -16.19
N SER A 96 -19.11 10.21 -16.77
CA SER A 96 -20.01 9.08 -16.50
C SER A 96 -20.24 8.86 -14.99
N PRO A 97 -21.50 8.67 -14.52
CA PRO A 97 -21.79 8.43 -13.12
C PRO A 97 -20.91 7.30 -12.56
N GLY A 98 -20.14 7.59 -11.49
CA GLY A 98 -19.25 6.61 -10.87
C GLY A 98 -17.80 6.55 -11.39
N ALA A 99 -17.41 7.39 -12.37
CA ALA A 99 -16.05 7.46 -12.91
C ALA A 99 -14.93 7.70 -11.87
N HIS A 100 -15.27 8.26 -10.71
CA HIS A 100 -14.33 8.49 -9.60
C HIS A 100 -14.73 7.72 -8.34
N SER A 101 -15.57 6.70 -8.50
CA SER A 101 -16.04 5.86 -7.39
C SER A 101 -15.12 4.67 -7.20
N SER A 102 -14.33 4.69 -6.13
CA SER A 102 -13.51 3.55 -5.74
C SER A 102 -14.36 2.28 -5.53
N MET A 103 -15.59 2.40 -5.03
CA MET A 103 -16.46 1.23 -4.83
C MET A 103 -16.84 0.54 -6.15
N VAL A 104 -17.11 1.32 -7.21
CA VAL A 104 -17.45 0.77 -8.53
C VAL A 104 -16.27 -0.05 -9.07
N TYR A 105 -15.07 0.51 -9.03
CA TYR A 105 -13.87 -0.20 -9.48
C TYR A 105 -13.55 -1.44 -8.63
N LEU A 106 -13.79 -1.38 -7.31
CA LEU A 106 -13.65 -2.56 -6.45
C LEU A 106 -14.62 -3.68 -6.87
N GLN A 107 -15.89 -3.35 -7.08
CA GLN A 107 -16.92 -4.32 -7.47
C GLN A 107 -16.60 -4.95 -8.84
N ARG A 108 -16.12 -4.15 -9.80
CA ARG A 108 -15.68 -4.63 -11.11
C ARG A 108 -14.46 -5.54 -11.01
N ALA A 109 -13.43 -5.14 -10.27
CA ALA A 109 -12.24 -5.97 -10.04
C ALA A 109 -12.59 -7.28 -9.30
N LYS A 110 -13.46 -7.21 -8.28
CA LYS A 110 -13.96 -8.40 -7.58
C LYS A 110 -14.69 -9.35 -8.53
N ALA A 111 -15.54 -8.84 -9.41
CA ALA A 111 -16.24 -9.68 -10.38
C ALA A 111 -15.27 -10.43 -11.31
N LEU A 112 -14.24 -9.74 -11.80
CA LEU A 112 -13.19 -10.34 -12.64
C LEU A 112 -12.36 -11.38 -11.88
N TYR A 113 -12.06 -11.12 -10.61
CA TYR A 113 -11.37 -12.08 -9.75
C TYR A 113 -12.22 -13.32 -9.45
N ASP A 114 -13.49 -13.13 -9.08
CA ASP A 114 -14.43 -14.22 -8.77
C ASP A 114 -14.66 -15.13 -10.00
N ALA A 115 -14.62 -14.56 -11.22
CA ALA A 115 -14.75 -15.29 -12.49
C ALA A 115 -13.41 -15.87 -13.01
N GLU A 116 -12.34 -15.78 -12.21
CA GLU A 116 -10.99 -16.20 -12.59
C GLU A 116 -10.54 -15.67 -13.97
N PHE A 117 -10.92 -14.43 -14.29
CA PHE A 117 -10.71 -13.84 -15.62
C PHE A 117 -9.22 -13.67 -15.94
N GLU A 118 -8.39 -13.43 -14.92
CA GLU A 118 -6.93 -13.34 -15.04
C GLU A 118 -6.28 -14.66 -14.62
N LYS A 119 -5.34 -15.15 -15.44
CA LYS A 119 -4.61 -16.40 -15.18
C LYS A 119 -3.17 -16.17 -14.75
N ASP A 120 -2.58 -15.01 -15.04
CA ASP A 120 -1.24 -14.68 -14.55
C ASP A 120 -1.29 -14.41 -13.04
N HIS A 121 -0.65 -15.29 -12.29
CA HIS A 121 -0.63 -15.27 -10.84
C HIS A 121 0.01 -14.00 -10.26
N THR A 122 1.01 -13.44 -10.95
CA THR A 122 1.65 -12.19 -10.52
C THR A 122 0.64 -11.04 -10.59
N THR A 123 -0.07 -10.95 -11.71
CA THR A 123 -1.12 -9.98 -11.97
C THR A 123 -2.29 -10.11 -10.98
N VAL A 124 -2.69 -11.33 -10.64
CA VAL A 124 -3.70 -11.56 -9.60
C VAL A 124 -3.24 -11.00 -8.24
N VAL A 125 -2.01 -11.29 -7.81
CA VAL A 125 -1.47 -10.77 -6.53
C VAL A 125 -1.38 -9.24 -6.55
N GLN A 126 -0.93 -8.64 -7.66
CA GLN A 126 -0.90 -7.19 -7.85
C GLN A 126 -2.31 -6.60 -7.69
N ALA A 127 -3.30 -7.15 -8.39
CA ALA A 127 -4.67 -6.68 -8.32
C ALA A 127 -5.24 -6.77 -6.89
N LEU A 128 -5.04 -7.89 -6.19
CA LEU A 128 -5.49 -8.06 -4.81
C LEU A 128 -4.84 -7.04 -3.85
N LEU A 129 -3.55 -6.78 -4.01
CA LEU A 129 -2.83 -5.73 -3.26
C LEU A 129 -3.41 -4.34 -3.51
N LEU A 130 -3.76 -4.03 -4.76
CA LEU A 130 -4.39 -2.75 -5.10
C LEU A 130 -5.85 -2.67 -4.65
N MET A 131 -6.59 -3.77 -4.70
CA MET A 131 -7.95 -3.90 -4.14
C MET A 131 -7.99 -3.58 -2.65
N SER A 132 -6.95 -3.97 -1.92
CA SER A 132 -6.81 -3.62 -0.51
C SER A 132 -6.64 -2.12 -0.25
N TRP A 133 -6.36 -1.28 -1.26
CA TRP A 133 -6.33 0.19 -1.10
C TRP A 133 -7.72 0.79 -0.81
N TYR A 134 -8.78 -0.01 -1.01
CA TYR A 134 -10.11 0.35 -0.62
C TYR A 134 -10.28 0.39 0.91
N TRP A 135 -10.88 1.48 1.41
CA TRP A 135 -11.13 1.70 2.83
C TRP A 135 -12.32 2.65 3.03
N GLN A 136 -13.32 2.24 3.82
CA GLN A 136 -14.46 3.08 4.22
C GLN A 136 -14.43 3.57 5.67
N GLY A 137 -13.42 3.21 6.47
CA GLY A 137 -13.32 3.64 7.86
C GLY A 137 -12.96 2.51 8.81
N THR A 138 -12.69 2.84 10.07
CA THR A 138 -12.23 1.90 11.10
C THR A 138 -13.21 0.78 11.43
N GLU A 139 -14.49 0.98 11.11
CA GLU A 139 -15.57 0.02 11.32
C GLU A 139 -15.78 -0.93 10.12
N ASP A 140 -15.07 -0.71 9.01
CA ASP A 140 -15.19 -1.54 7.81
C ASP A 140 -14.44 -2.87 7.99
N THR A 141 -15.12 -3.83 8.64
CA THR A 141 -14.71 -5.22 8.74
C THR A 141 -15.37 -6.10 7.68
N THR A 142 -15.91 -5.49 6.62
CA THR A 142 -16.63 -6.23 5.57
C THR A 142 -15.66 -6.99 4.65
N GLU A 143 -16.20 -7.94 3.86
CA GLU A 143 -15.46 -8.65 2.81
C GLU A 143 -14.87 -7.71 1.74
N ASN A 144 -15.33 -6.45 1.69
CA ASN A 144 -14.80 -5.44 0.79
C ASN A 144 -13.62 -4.66 1.40
N GLY A 145 -13.35 -4.84 2.69
CA GLY A 145 -12.38 -4.04 3.42
C GLY A 145 -10.92 -4.40 3.13
N LEU A 146 -10.04 -3.43 3.36
CA LEU A 146 -8.57 -3.51 3.37
C LEU A 146 -8.01 -4.85 3.89
N PHE A 147 -8.55 -5.37 5.00
CA PHE A 147 -8.08 -6.60 5.66
C PHE A 147 -8.27 -7.86 4.83
N TYR A 148 -9.43 -8.00 4.20
CA TYR A 148 -9.77 -9.18 3.44
C TYR A 148 -8.82 -9.33 2.24
N TRP A 149 -8.74 -8.28 1.42
CA TRP A 149 -7.91 -8.28 0.22
C TRP A 149 -6.41 -8.38 0.53
N SER A 150 -5.94 -7.73 1.60
CA SER A 150 -4.52 -7.84 2.00
C SER A 150 -4.16 -9.27 2.39
N ARG A 151 -5.00 -9.94 3.20
CA ARG A 151 -4.74 -11.33 3.63
C ARG A 151 -4.89 -12.33 2.50
N LEU A 152 -5.86 -12.11 1.62
CA LEU A 152 -6.02 -12.92 0.42
C LEU A 152 -4.78 -12.80 -0.47
N ALA A 153 -4.28 -11.58 -0.71
CA ALA A 153 -3.05 -11.36 -1.46
C ALA A 153 -1.84 -12.10 -0.85
N ILE A 154 -1.71 -12.09 0.49
CA ILE A 154 -0.64 -12.83 1.19
C ILE A 154 -0.77 -14.34 0.93
N GLY A 155 -1.96 -14.91 1.11
CA GLY A 155 -2.20 -16.34 0.89
C GLY A 155 -1.93 -16.77 -0.55
N VAL A 156 -2.40 -15.99 -1.52
CA VAL A 156 -2.18 -16.24 -2.95
C VAL A 156 -0.68 -16.13 -3.30
N ALA A 157 0.02 -15.09 -2.84
CA ALA A 157 1.45 -14.93 -3.05
C ALA A 157 2.28 -16.07 -2.42
N GLN A 158 1.89 -16.53 -1.23
CA GLN A 158 2.51 -17.68 -0.58
C GLN A 158 2.30 -18.97 -1.38
N ASN A 159 1.09 -19.19 -1.90
CA ASN A 159 0.76 -20.35 -2.73
C ASN A 159 1.65 -20.43 -4.00
N PHE A 160 1.97 -19.28 -4.59
CA PHE A 160 2.87 -19.20 -5.76
C PHE A 160 4.35 -19.07 -5.40
N GLY A 161 4.72 -19.21 -4.12
CA GLY A 161 6.12 -19.26 -3.72
C GLY A 161 6.83 -17.90 -3.66
N MET A 162 6.12 -16.76 -3.73
CA MET A 162 6.73 -15.42 -3.66
C MET A 162 7.41 -15.13 -2.31
N HIS A 163 7.16 -15.94 -1.29
CA HIS A 163 7.80 -15.91 0.02
C HIS A 163 9.20 -16.55 0.03
N ARG A 164 9.63 -17.10 -1.11
CA ARG A 164 10.90 -17.80 -1.27
C ARG A 164 11.82 -17.09 -2.26
N SER A 165 13.11 -17.08 -1.99
CA SER A 165 14.10 -16.62 -2.99
C SER A 165 14.30 -17.69 -4.07
N ASN A 166 13.68 -17.48 -5.23
CA ASN A 166 13.71 -18.39 -6.39
C ASN A 166 14.69 -17.88 -7.46
N GLU A 167 15.95 -17.69 -7.09
CA GLU A 167 16.96 -17.00 -7.91
C GLU A 167 17.34 -17.69 -9.23
N LEU A 168 17.03 -18.95 -9.44
CA LEU A 168 17.54 -19.71 -10.60
C LEU A 168 16.52 -19.84 -11.75
N GLU A 169 15.24 -19.56 -11.50
CA GLU A 169 14.16 -19.91 -12.44
C GLU A 169 13.50 -18.69 -13.10
N MET A 170 13.89 -17.46 -12.72
CA MET A 170 13.22 -16.23 -13.12
C MET A 170 14.15 -15.22 -13.81
N SER A 171 13.60 -14.44 -14.73
CA SER A 171 14.32 -13.31 -15.30
C SER A 171 14.66 -12.25 -14.22
N PRO A 172 15.71 -11.43 -14.42
CA PRO A 172 16.05 -10.37 -13.48
C PRO A 172 14.92 -9.35 -13.27
N SER A 173 14.09 -9.07 -14.28
CA SER A 173 12.94 -8.17 -14.16
C SER A 173 11.83 -8.75 -13.29
N GLU A 174 11.50 -10.02 -13.48
CA GLU A 174 10.46 -10.69 -12.70
C GLU A 174 10.89 -10.86 -11.24
N ARG A 175 12.16 -11.20 -11.00
CA ARG A 175 12.70 -11.31 -9.63
C ARG A 175 12.57 -9.98 -8.87
N ARG A 176 12.94 -8.87 -9.50
CA ARG A 176 12.83 -7.53 -8.92
C ARG A 176 11.38 -7.18 -8.62
N LEU A 177 10.46 -7.49 -9.55
CA LEU A 177 9.02 -7.29 -9.34
C LEU A 177 8.48 -8.11 -8.17
N TRP A 178 8.83 -9.40 -8.08
CA TRP A 178 8.43 -10.27 -6.98
C TRP A 178 8.98 -9.79 -5.65
N ARG A 179 10.22 -9.31 -5.60
CA ARG A 179 10.81 -8.70 -4.40
C ARG A 179 10.00 -7.48 -3.97
N ARG A 180 9.65 -6.58 -4.89
CA ARG A 180 8.78 -5.41 -4.61
C ARG A 180 7.41 -5.83 -4.08
N ILE A 181 6.78 -6.84 -4.70
CA ILE A 181 5.49 -7.40 -4.28
C ILE A 181 5.58 -7.97 -2.86
N TRP A 182 6.59 -8.80 -2.58
CA TRP A 182 6.75 -9.44 -1.28
C TRP A 182 6.96 -8.42 -0.15
N TRP A 183 7.86 -7.46 -0.35
CA TRP A 183 8.10 -6.40 0.65
C TRP A 183 6.91 -5.46 0.80
N THR A 184 6.07 -5.32 -0.24
CA THR A 184 4.78 -4.62 -0.13
C THR A 184 3.81 -5.40 0.76
N LEU A 185 3.69 -6.71 0.57
CA LEU A 185 2.87 -7.58 1.42
C LEU A 185 3.33 -7.54 2.89
N TYR A 186 4.65 -7.63 3.10
CA TYR A 186 5.28 -7.56 4.42
C TYR A 186 4.94 -6.25 5.13
N THR A 187 5.24 -5.10 4.51
CA THR A 187 4.98 -3.78 5.13
C THR A 187 3.49 -3.57 5.42
N ARG A 188 2.61 -4.03 4.52
CA ARG A 188 1.16 -3.93 4.69
C ARG A 188 0.65 -4.74 5.87
N ASP A 189 1.10 -5.99 6.01
CA ASP A 189 0.75 -6.88 7.14
C ASP A 189 1.16 -6.25 8.49
N ARG A 190 2.37 -5.68 8.57
CA ARG A 190 2.87 -5.02 9.79
C ARG A 190 2.11 -3.74 10.11
N ALA A 191 1.90 -2.89 9.11
CA ALA A 191 1.20 -1.63 9.31
C ALA A 191 -0.23 -1.86 9.81
N MET A 192 -0.93 -2.87 9.27
CA MET A 192 -2.28 -3.22 9.70
C MET A 192 -2.32 -3.85 11.09
N ALA A 193 -1.35 -4.72 11.42
CA ALA A 193 -1.22 -5.26 12.76
C ALA A 193 -0.92 -4.16 13.80
N ALA A 194 -0.05 -3.22 13.48
CA ALA A 194 0.32 -2.11 14.35
C ALA A 194 -0.84 -1.11 14.57
N ALA A 195 -1.58 -0.78 13.50
CA ALA A 195 -2.68 0.19 13.55
C ALA A 195 -3.95 -0.37 14.20
N TYR A 196 -4.28 -1.64 13.97
CA TYR A 196 -5.58 -2.21 14.36
C TYR A 196 -5.49 -3.39 15.34
N GLY A 197 -4.29 -3.71 15.83
CA GLY A 197 -4.07 -4.80 16.79
C GLY A 197 -4.36 -6.20 16.23
N ARG A 198 -4.39 -6.35 14.90
CA ARG A 198 -4.67 -7.63 14.23
C ARG A 198 -3.43 -8.55 14.24
N PRO A 199 -3.60 -9.88 14.21
CA PRO A 199 -2.48 -10.79 14.00
C PRO A 199 -1.83 -10.60 12.62
N ILE A 200 -0.50 -10.62 12.58
CA ILE A 200 0.30 -10.74 11.35
C ILE A 200 0.10 -12.11 10.71
N SER A 201 0.12 -12.13 9.38
CA SER A 201 0.01 -13.30 8.53
C SER A 201 1.36 -13.79 8.00
N ILE A 202 2.37 -12.92 7.95
CA ILE A 202 3.72 -13.28 7.47
C ILE A 202 4.64 -13.50 8.68
N ASP A 203 5.12 -14.73 8.84
CA ASP A 203 6.20 -15.04 9.77
C ASP A 203 7.55 -14.84 9.06
N ALA A 204 8.35 -13.88 9.53
CA ALA A 204 9.61 -13.53 8.90
C ALA A 204 10.62 -14.70 8.93
N ASP A 205 10.58 -15.53 9.98
CA ASP A 205 11.47 -16.67 10.16
C ASP A 205 11.19 -17.81 9.16
N LEU A 206 10.02 -17.80 8.51
CA LEU A 206 9.60 -18.80 7.52
C LEU A 206 9.75 -18.31 6.08
N THR A 207 10.47 -17.19 5.88
CA THR A 207 10.63 -16.53 4.59
C THR A 207 12.11 -16.30 4.31
N ASN A 208 12.53 -16.30 3.05
CA ASN A 208 13.94 -16.08 2.69
C ASN A 208 14.11 -15.15 1.49
N VAL A 209 13.20 -14.19 1.31
CA VAL A 209 13.29 -13.17 0.26
C VAL A 209 14.36 -12.15 0.62
N ASP A 210 15.27 -11.87 -0.32
CA ASP A 210 16.36 -10.91 -0.11
C ASP A 210 15.85 -9.50 0.21
N THR A 211 16.63 -8.75 0.99
CA THR A 211 16.33 -7.37 1.34
C THR A 211 16.15 -6.52 0.08
N ILE A 212 15.13 -5.67 0.08
CA ILE A 212 14.89 -4.78 -1.05
C ILE A 212 15.99 -3.73 -1.20
N THR A 213 16.39 -3.47 -2.44
CA THR A 213 17.45 -2.54 -2.82
C THR A 213 16.95 -1.54 -3.86
N GLN A 214 17.77 -0.54 -4.19
CA GLN A 214 17.44 0.42 -5.26
C GLN A 214 17.34 -0.27 -6.63
N ASP A 215 18.14 -1.33 -6.86
CA ASP A 215 18.18 -2.04 -8.13
C ASP A 215 16.85 -2.71 -8.48
N ASP A 216 16.04 -3.02 -7.46
CA ASP A 216 14.70 -3.60 -7.60
C ASP A 216 13.69 -2.67 -8.27
N PHE A 217 14.00 -1.37 -8.37
CA PHE A 217 13.15 -0.34 -8.98
C PHE A 217 13.60 0.05 -10.39
N ILE A 218 14.63 -0.62 -10.94
CA ILE A 218 15.07 -0.40 -12.31
C ILE A 218 14.20 -1.25 -13.25
N GLU A 219 13.34 -0.58 -14.02
CA GLU A 219 12.32 -1.23 -14.86
C GLU A 219 12.73 -1.42 -16.32
N GLY A 220 13.98 -1.12 -16.67
CA GLY A 220 14.53 -1.30 -18.02
C GLY A 220 15.87 -0.58 -18.20
N GLU A 221 16.51 -0.77 -19.35
CA GLU A 221 17.75 -0.08 -19.67
C GLU A 221 17.54 1.44 -19.74
N GLY A 222 18.46 2.18 -19.13
CA GLY A 222 18.43 3.65 -19.03
C GLY A 222 17.35 4.22 -18.12
N HIS A 223 16.54 3.39 -17.46
CA HIS A 223 15.54 3.86 -16.50
C HIS A 223 16.21 4.35 -15.22
N GLN A 224 15.88 5.58 -14.82
CA GLN A 224 16.27 6.15 -13.53
C GLN A 224 15.01 6.31 -12.67
N PRO A 225 14.83 5.48 -11.63
CA PRO A 225 13.67 5.61 -10.76
C PRO A 225 13.76 6.89 -9.92
N ASP A 226 12.61 7.40 -9.49
CA ASP A 226 12.55 8.53 -8.56
C ASP A 226 13.23 8.16 -7.24
N SER A 227 14.40 8.78 -7.00
CA SER A 227 15.23 8.47 -5.83
C SER A 227 14.52 8.73 -4.49
N VAL A 228 13.60 9.70 -4.42
CA VAL A 228 12.86 10.04 -3.21
C VAL A 228 11.83 8.96 -2.93
N GLN A 229 11.06 8.54 -3.94
CA GLN A 229 10.06 7.48 -3.80
C GLN A 229 10.69 6.13 -3.48
N VAL A 230 11.80 5.78 -4.14
CA VAL A 230 12.55 4.54 -3.87
C VAL A 230 13.10 4.53 -2.45
N GLN A 231 13.73 5.62 -2.01
CA GLN A 231 14.23 5.71 -0.65
C GLN A 231 13.11 5.66 0.38
N PHE A 232 11.98 6.31 0.11
CA PHE A 232 10.81 6.21 0.98
C PHE A 232 10.41 4.75 1.21
N PHE A 233 10.23 3.96 0.15
CA PHE A 233 9.81 2.57 0.30
C PHE A 233 10.87 1.71 1.02
N ILE A 234 12.15 1.85 0.67
CA ILE A 234 13.24 1.12 1.34
C ILE A 234 13.29 1.46 2.84
N GLN A 235 13.17 2.73 3.21
CA GLN A 235 13.19 3.13 4.61
C GLN A 235 11.92 2.71 5.35
N TYR A 236 10.77 2.71 4.66
CA TYR A 236 9.51 2.21 5.20
C TYR A 236 9.58 0.71 5.50
N VAL A 237 10.17 -0.09 4.60
CA VAL A 237 10.46 -1.51 4.84
C VAL A 237 11.28 -1.70 6.12
N LYS A 238 12.39 -0.95 6.26
CA LYS A 238 13.24 -1.01 7.47
C LYS A 238 12.48 -0.67 8.74
N LEU A 239 11.60 0.32 8.72
CA LEU A 239 10.72 0.64 9.86
C LEU A 239 9.76 -0.52 10.16
N CYS A 240 9.18 -1.16 9.14
CA CYS A 240 8.34 -2.35 9.33
C CYS A 240 9.09 -3.55 9.90
N GLU A 241 10.35 -3.77 9.53
CA GLU A 241 11.19 -4.80 10.14
C GLU A 241 11.47 -4.53 11.62
N LEU A 242 11.58 -3.24 12.00
CA LEU A 242 11.64 -2.86 13.39
C LEU A 242 10.31 -3.18 14.10
N MET A 243 9.14 -3.00 13.44
CA MET A 243 7.80 -3.23 14.02
C MET A 243 7.53 -4.66 14.53
N ASP A 244 8.20 -5.68 14.01
CA ASP A 244 7.90 -7.09 14.30
C ASP A 244 7.92 -7.44 15.80
N LEU A 245 8.86 -6.87 16.56
CA LEU A 245 8.93 -7.12 18.00
C LEU A 245 7.78 -6.42 18.78
N VAL A 246 7.25 -5.26 18.33
CA VAL A 246 6.13 -4.54 18.96
C VAL A 246 4.83 -5.30 18.72
N VAL A 247 4.63 -5.74 17.47
CA VAL A 247 3.46 -6.52 17.08
C VAL A 247 3.48 -7.90 17.76
N GLY A 248 4.63 -8.56 17.80
CA GLY A 248 4.81 -9.85 18.48
C GLY A 248 4.56 -9.79 20.00
N ARG A 249 4.84 -8.65 20.65
CA ARG A 249 4.64 -8.46 22.10
C ARG A 249 3.21 -8.14 22.48
N ARG A 250 2.50 -7.31 21.71
CA ARG A 250 1.05 -7.08 21.89
C ARG A 250 0.28 -8.39 21.86
N ARG A 251 0.66 -9.33 20.99
CA ARG A 251 0.06 -10.67 20.91
C ARG A 251 0.20 -11.48 22.19
N ARG A 252 1.34 -11.38 22.90
CA ARG A 252 1.61 -12.14 24.12
C ARG A 252 0.99 -11.53 25.38
N ALA A 253 0.23 -10.43 25.25
CA ALA A 253 -0.35 -9.67 26.37
C ALA A 253 0.68 -9.31 27.47
N GLY A 254 1.94 -9.12 27.07
CA GLY A 254 3.06 -8.87 27.98
C GLY A 254 3.65 -7.48 27.77
N SER A 255 4.10 -6.86 28.86
CA SER A 255 4.96 -5.68 28.78
C SER A 255 6.33 -6.02 28.18
N LEU A 256 6.97 -5.03 27.59
CA LEU A 256 8.39 -5.15 27.23
C LEU A 256 9.24 -5.27 28.49
N THR A 257 10.29 -6.09 28.43
CA THR A 257 11.37 -6.04 29.43
C THR A 257 12.23 -4.79 29.19
N GLU A 258 12.95 -4.32 30.22
CA GLU A 258 13.87 -3.18 30.09
C GLU A 258 14.93 -3.43 28.99
N SER A 259 15.45 -4.66 28.90
CA SER A 259 16.41 -5.03 27.86
C SER A 259 15.81 -4.95 26.45
N GLU A 260 14.57 -5.40 26.27
CA GLU A 260 13.90 -5.31 24.96
C GLU A 260 13.63 -3.87 24.58
N PHE A 261 13.18 -3.05 25.54
CA PHE A 261 12.98 -1.63 25.33
C PHE A 261 14.28 -0.92 24.93
N ALA A 262 15.38 -1.16 25.64
CA ALA A 262 16.68 -0.57 25.31
C ALA A 262 17.18 -0.99 23.91
N GLN A 263 17.02 -2.26 23.55
CA GLN A 263 17.37 -2.74 22.21
C GLN A 263 16.54 -2.03 21.13
N TRP A 264 15.26 -1.79 21.39
CA TRP A 264 14.36 -1.07 20.52
C TRP A 264 14.74 0.40 20.33
N GLU A 265 14.98 1.10 21.43
CA GLU A 265 15.42 2.48 21.42
C GLU A 265 16.71 2.62 20.60
N ILE A 266 17.71 1.75 20.85
CA ILE A 266 18.95 1.71 20.06
C ILE A 266 18.68 1.52 18.56
N ARG A 267 17.79 0.59 18.19
CA ARG A 267 17.47 0.31 16.78
C ARG A 267 16.75 1.49 16.11
N LEU A 268 15.80 2.12 16.79
CA LEU A 268 15.09 3.31 16.29
C LEU A 268 16.03 4.51 16.15
N SER A 269 16.88 4.76 17.16
CA SER A 269 17.90 5.81 17.07
C SER A 269 18.89 5.54 15.95
N ARG A 270 19.32 4.27 15.77
CA ARG A 270 20.19 3.88 14.66
C ARG A 270 19.55 4.13 13.31
N TRP A 271 18.28 3.76 13.14
CA TRP A 271 17.54 4.06 11.91
C TRP A 271 17.52 5.56 11.63
N MET A 272 17.22 6.39 12.64
CA MET A 272 17.19 7.85 12.49
C MET A 272 18.57 8.41 12.08
N MET A 273 19.67 7.90 12.66
CA MET A 273 21.03 8.32 12.29
C MET A 273 21.47 7.86 10.90
N GLN A 274 20.96 6.73 10.41
CA GLN A 274 21.27 6.16 9.10
C GLN A 274 20.27 6.59 8.01
N CYS A 275 19.26 7.37 8.37
CA CYS A 275 18.27 7.88 7.45
C CYS A 275 18.96 8.76 6.39
N PRO A 276 18.76 8.52 5.09
CA PRO A 276 19.36 9.34 4.05
C PRO A 276 18.92 10.80 4.17
N GLU A 277 19.78 11.74 3.78
CA GLU A 277 19.49 13.17 3.93
C GLU A 277 18.19 13.59 3.24
N GLN A 278 17.92 13.05 2.05
CA GLN A 278 16.68 13.29 1.30
C GLN A 278 15.40 12.82 2.02
N MET A 279 15.53 11.91 3.01
CA MET A 279 14.44 11.40 3.84
C MET A 279 14.32 12.15 5.18
N HIS A 280 15.11 13.19 5.43
CA HIS A 280 14.95 14.03 6.61
C HIS A 280 13.82 15.03 6.42
N TRP A 281 12.78 14.89 7.25
CA TRP A 281 11.70 15.85 7.27
C TRP A 281 12.03 17.07 8.14
N ALA A 282 11.68 18.26 7.67
CA ALA A 282 11.58 19.45 8.49
C ALA A 282 10.47 20.37 7.97
N GLN A 283 9.77 21.04 8.88
CA GLN A 283 8.61 21.87 8.56
C GLN A 283 8.92 22.97 7.53
N ALA A 284 10.09 23.62 7.64
CA ALA A 284 10.52 24.69 6.72
C ALA A 284 10.86 24.22 5.30
N ARG A 285 11.15 22.92 5.13
CA ARG A 285 11.49 22.27 3.85
C ARG A 285 10.59 21.06 3.64
N HIS A 286 9.29 21.30 3.71
CA HIS A 286 8.30 20.23 3.65
C HIS A 286 8.43 19.42 2.37
N SER A 287 8.51 18.10 2.53
CA SER A 287 8.42 17.12 1.46
C SER A 287 7.50 15.99 1.93
N PHE A 288 6.60 15.56 1.06
CA PHE A 288 5.51 14.66 1.40
C PHE A 288 6.01 13.30 1.90
N TRP A 289 6.88 12.62 1.13
CA TRP A 289 7.36 11.28 1.48
C TRP A 289 8.16 11.22 2.78
N PRO A 290 9.13 12.14 3.03
CA PRO A 290 9.75 12.27 4.35
C PRO A 290 8.73 12.53 5.46
N ALA A 291 7.71 13.37 5.22
CA ALA A 291 6.68 13.65 6.22
C ALA A 291 5.92 12.37 6.62
N ILE A 292 5.49 11.58 5.63
CA ILE A 292 4.83 10.29 5.86
C ILE A 292 5.75 9.34 6.62
N LEU A 293 7.00 9.20 6.19
CA LEU A 293 7.97 8.29 6.81
C LEU A 293 8.23 8.65 8.29
N HIS A 294 8.44 9.94 8.58
CA HIS A 294 8.65 10.42 9.95
C HIS A 294 7.38 10.30 10.80
N SER A 295 6.19 10.47 10.22
CA SER A 295 4.93 10.21 10.94
C SER A 295 4.83 8.76 11.43
N ILE A 296 5.28 7.80 10.61
CA ILE A 296 5.31 6.38 10.96
C ILE A 296 6.35 6.14 12.06
N TYR A 297 7.57 6.68 11.90
CA TYR A 297 8.62 6.60 12.90
C TYR A 297 8.16 7.09 14.29
N PHE A 298 7.59 8.29 14.36
CA PHE A 298 7.14 8.85 15.64
C PHE A 298 5.93 8.09 16.19
N THR A 299 5.08 7.51 15.33
CA THR A 299 4.02 6.61 15.78
C THR A 299 4.60 5.39 16.47
N MET A 300 5.67 4.79 15.93
CA MET A 300 6.38 3.68 16.57
C MET A 300 7.00 4.09 17.91
N VAL A 301 7.58 5.29 18.01
CA VAL A 301 8.11 5.84 19.27
C VAL A 301 6.99 5.94 20.32
N CYS A 302 5.84 6.53 19.97
CA CYS A 302 4.68 6.59 20.85
C CYS A 302 4.22 5.20 21.31
N GLN A 303 4.14 4.25 20.38
CA GLN A 303 3.74 2.87 20.69
C GLN A 303 4.75 2.15 21.60
N LEU A 304 6.05 2.37 21.40
CA LEU A 304 7.09 1.78 22.23
C LEU A 304 6.96 2.23 23.70
N HIS A 305 6.80 3.53 23.92
CA HIS A 305 6.68 4.08 25.28
C HIS A 305 5.35 3.72 25.96
N THR A 306 4.28 3.46 25.21
CA THR A 306 3.00 2.99 25.79
C THR A 306 3.03 1.53 26.22
N LEU A 307 3.91 0.70 25.63
CA LEU A 307 4.05 -0.73 25.95
C LEU A 307 4.96 -1.03 27.15
N LEU A 308 5.66 -0.03 27.68
CA LEU A 308 6.38 -0.16 28.95
C LEU A 308 5.39 -0.17 30.14
N PRO A 309 5.58 -1.05 31.14
CA PRO A 309 4.80 -1.01 32.36
C PRO A 309 5.15 0.25 33.16
N ALA A 310 4.16 0.89 33.79
CA ALA A 310 4.32 2.20 34.43
C ALA A 310 5.49 2.28 35.42
N VAL A 311 5.80 1.16 36.09
CA VAL A 311 6.88 1.04 37.09
C VAL A 311 8.28 1.03 36.46
N ALA A 312 8.42 0.57 35.21
CA ALA A 312 9.69 0.49 34.49
C ALA A 312 9.87 1.60 33.44
N ARG A 313 8.96 2.60 33.40
CA ARG A 313 9.07 3.72 32.47
C ARG A 313 10.17 4.67 32.93
N PRO A 314 11.14 5.02 32.06
CA PRO A 314 12.04 6.14 32.33
C PRO A 314 11.25 7.39 32.67
N SER A 315 11.74 8.24 33.57
CA SER A 315 11.10 9.51 33.93
C SER A 315 10.85 10.41 32.71
N THR A 316 11.70 10.30 31.69
CA THR A 316 11.61 11.04 30.42
C THR A 316 10.61 10.43 29.43
N SER A 317 10.13 9.20 29.64
CA SER A 317 9.28 8.47 28.68
C SER A 317 8.01 9.24 28.30
N SER A 318 7.39 9.92 29.26
CA SER A 318 6.19 10.73 29.01
C SER A 318 6.52 11.94 28.12
N ALA A 319 7.65 12.62 28.39
CA ALA A 319 8.09 13.76 27.60
C ALA A 319 8.46 13.36 26.17
N VAL A 320 9.14 12.22 25.98
CA VAL A 320 9.49 11.70 24.64
C VAL A 320 8.24 11.36 23.84
N ALA A 321 7.27 10.65 24.44
CA ALA A 321 6.01 10.33 23.78
C ALA A 321 5.20 11.60 23.42
N LEU A 322 5.17 12.59 24.32
CA LEU A 322 4.50 13.87 24.06
C LEU A 322 5.16 14.64 22.91
N GLN A 323 6.49 14.67 22.86
CA GLN A 323 7.24 15.32 21.79
C GLN A 323 7.01 14.63 20.44
N ALA A 324 7.01 13.29 20.42
CA ALA A 324 6.70 12.50 19.24
C ALA A 324 5.28 12.80 18.75
N GLY A 325 4.27 12.76 19.64
CA GLY A 325 2.89 13.13 19.33
C GLY A 325 2.74 14.54 18.77
N SER A 326 3.43 15.51 19.37
CA SER A 326 3.43 16.91 18.91
C SER A 326 4.06 17.08 17.52
N THR A 327 5.14 16.33 17.26
CA THR A 327 5.81 16.34 15.95
C THR A 327 4.90 15.75 14.87
N ILE A 328 4.18 14.68 15.18
CA ILE A 328 3.20 14.11 14.26
C ILE A 328 2.06 15.10 13.97
N ALA A 329 1.53 15.79 14.99
CA ALA A 329 0.52 16.80 14.80
C ALA A 329 1.01 17.93 13.87
N SER A 330 2.26 18.38 14.02
CA SER A 330 2.90 19.36 13.12
C SER A 330 3.02 18.85 11.68
N ILE A 331 3.44 17.58 11.50
CA ILE A 331 3.47 16.93 10.19
C ILE A 331 2.09 16.96 9.53
N MET A 332 1.05 16.53 10.26
CA MET A 332 -0.32 16.47 9.73
C MET A 332 -0.87 17.85 9.40
N GLN A 333 -0.65 18.85 10.26
CA GLN A 333 -1.02 20.25 9.97
C GLN A 333 -0.32 20.75 8.71
N THR A 334 0.95 20.40 8.51
CA THR A 334 1.70 20.78 7.31
C THR A 334 1.10 20.12 6.06
N ILE A 335 0.79 18.82 6.10
CA ILE A 335 0.12 18.10 5.01
C ILE A 335 -1.24 18.72 4.67
N VAL A 336 -2.04 19.07 5.69
CA VAL A 336 -3.34 19.76 5.52
C VAL A 336 -3.15 21.11 4.84
N SER A 337 -2.19 21.93 5.30
CA SER A 337 -1.92 23.25 4.72
C SER A 337 -1.46 23.20 3.26
N HIS A 338 -0.85 22.10 2.83
CA HIS A 338 -0.44 21.88 1.43
C HIS A 338 -1.54 21.20 0.58
N GLY A 339 -2.71 20.90 1.16
CA GLY A 339 -3.81 20.23 0.46
C GLY A 339 -3.48 18.80 0.02
N GLN A 340 -2.63 18.10 0.78
CA GLN A 340 -2.10 16.77 0.44
C GLN A 340 -2.77 15.62 1.19
N VAL A 341 -3.80 15.92 2.00
CA VAL A 341 -4.56 14.97 2.83
C VAL A 341 -5.04 13.77 2.01
N THR A 342 -5.59 14.02 0.82
CA THR A 342 -6.11 12.98 -0.09
C THR A 342 -5.08 11.91 -0.46
N TYR A 343 -3.79 12.22 -0.41
CA TYR A 343 -2.71 11.32 -0.79
C TYR A 343 -2.15 10.48 0.36
N VAL A 344 -2.52 10.79 1.60
CA VAL A 344 -1.99 10.08 2.77
C VAL A 344 -2.47 8.63 2.75
N PRO A 345 -1.57 7.64 2.95
CA PRO A 345 -1.97 6.23 2.96
C PRO A 345 -2.96 5.91 4.08
N PRO A 346 -3.98 5.06 3.84
CA PRO A 346 -4.95 4.66 4.88
C PRO A 346 -4.32 4.06 6.14
N SER A 347 -3.18 3.36 6.00
CA SER A 347 -2.42 2.79 7.13
C SER A 347 -1.87 3.84 8.09
N VAL A 348 -1.65 5.07 7.60
CA VAL A 348 -1.17 6.20 8.41
C VAL A 348 -2.35 6.89 9.09
N TYR A 349 -3.56 6.89 8.52
CA TYR A 349 -4.76 7.47 9.13
C TYR A 349 -5.26 6.73 10.38
N GLY A 350 -5.27 5.38 10.34
CA GLY A 350 -5.90 4.53 11.35
C GLY A 350 -5.52 4.83 12.80
N PRO A 351 -4.22 4.97 13.13
CA PRO A 351 -3.78 5.29 14.50
C PRO A 351 -4.23 6.67 15.02
N PHE A 352 -4.48 7.66 14.15
CA PHE A 352 -4.85 9.03 14.57
C PHE A 352 -6.34 9.23 14.82
N CYS A 353 -7.20 8.53 14.08
CA CYS A 353 -8.65 8.56 14.30
C CYS A 353 -9.06 7.96 15.66
N LEU A 354 -8.21 7.12 16.27
CA LEU A 354 -8.41 6.63 17.64
C LEU A 354 -8.13 7.69 18.72
N THR A 355 -7.48 8.81 18.36
CA THR A 355 -7.14 9.91 19.28
C THR A 355 -7.91 11.21 19.05
N TYR A 356 -8.52 11.37 17.88
CA TYR A 356 -9.42 12.48 17.58
C TYR A 356 -10.75 11.93 17.09
N PRO A 357 -11.83 11.97 17.89
CA PRO A 357 -13.16 11.68 17.37
C PRO A 357 -13.45 12.71 16.28
N SER A 358 -13.80 12.19 15.10
CA SER A 358 -14.26 12.98 13.96
C SER A 358 -15.31 13.99 14.42
N THR A 359 -15.00 15.27 14.33
CA THR A 359 -16.05 16.28 14.21
C THR A 359 -16.77 15.99 12.91
N ASN A 360 -18.01 15.51 13.03
CA ASN A 360 -18.94 15.36 11.93
C ASN A 360 -18.92 16.60 11.04
N THR A 361 -18.49 16.45 9.80
CA THR A 361 -18.89 17.35 8.71
C THR A 361 -19.80 16.54 7.80
N THR A 362 -21.07 16.87 7.93
CA THR A 362 -22.22 16.56 7.07
C THR A 362 -21.95 16.76 5.59
#